data_AF-A0A8J9TXB1-F1
#
_entry.id   AF-A0A8J9TXB1-F1
#
_cell.length_a   1.000
_cell.length_b   1.000
_cell.length_c   1.000
_cell.angle_alpha   90.00
_cell.angle_beta   90.00
_cell.angle_gamma   90.00
#
_symmetry.space_group_name_H-M   'P 1'
#
loop_
_entity.id
_entity.type
_entity.pdbx_description
1 polymer ?
#
loop_
_entity_poly.entity_id
_entity_poly.type
_entity_poly.pdbx_seq_one_letter_code
_entity_poly.pdbx_strand_id
1 'polypeptide(L)'
;MLLRNLQNMGCERSLSVQDKACPDVLEGKDVLVGTYTGSGKTLAFLAPLAQRILNDDGPDGSLRVLVVAPGRELASQIISVARSLLEGTSITTMLAIGGTTFGRNLEQIRKRKPSILIGTPGRIAELVVGQPGDRTGRLKTQKLQSLVLDEFD
;
A
#
# COMPACT_ATOMS: atom_id res chain seq x y z
N MET A 1 -1.60 2.38 -18.54
CA MET A 1 -2.23 3.31 -17.58
C MET A 1 -1.24 3.81 -16.54
N LEU A 2 -0.56 2.94 -15.77
CA LEU A 2 0.40 3.38 -14.74
C LEU A 2 1.52 4.30 -15.26
N LEU A 3 2.12 4.00 -16.42
CA LEU A 3 3.12 4.88 -17.04
C LEU A 3 2.59 6.29 -17.35
N ARG A 4 1.34 6.39 -17.82
CA ARG A 4 0.69 7.68 -18.08
C ARG A 4 0.48 8.45 -16.77
N ASN A 5 0.10 7.76 -15.70
CA ASN A 5 -0.10 8.41 -14.40
C ASN A 5 1.23 8.89 -13.81
N LEU A 6 2.30 8.11 -13.96
CA LEU A 6 3.66 8.55 -13.59
C LEU A 6 4.08 9.81 -14.36
N GLN A 7 3.80 9.88 -15.66
CA GLN A 7 4.03 11.09 -16.45
C GLN A 7 3.21 12.29 -15.94
N ASN A 8 1.92 12.10 -15.63
CA ASN A 8 1.07 13.15 -15.06
C ASN A 8 1.57 13.64 -13.69
N MET A 9 2.25 12.78 -12.93
CA MET A 9 2.89 13.11 -11.66
C MET A 9 4.26 13.80 -11.85
N GLY A 10 4.70 14.05 -13.10
CA GLY A 10 6.01 14.62 -13.41
C GLY A 10 7.18 13.62 -13.24
N CYS A 11 6.89 12.33 -13.11
CA CYS A 11 7.88 11.26 -12.94
C CYS A 11 8.22 10.62 -14.30
N GLU A 12 8.78 11.40 -15.22
CA GLU A 12 9.11 10.93 -16.58
C GLU A 12 10.34 10.01 -16.62
N ARG A 13 11.24 10.13 -15.63
CA ARG A 13 12.43 9.30 -15.49
C ARG A 13 12.45 8.68 -14.10
N SER A 14 12.83 7.42 -14.05
CA SER A 14 13.02 6.70 -12.79
C SER A 14 14.22 7.25 -12.03
N LEU A 15 14.12 7.21 -10.70
CA LEU A 15 15.22 7.50 -9.80
C LEU A 15 16.02 6.22 -9.52
N SER A 16 17.29 6.36 -9.13
CA SER A 16 18.19 5.21 -8.92
C SER A 16 17.63 4.14 -7.98
N VAL A 17 16.88 4.52 -6.94
CA VAL A 17 16.23 3.57 -6.03
C VAL A 17 15.12 2.77 -6.71
N GLN A 18 14.39 3.39 -7.64
CA GLN A 18 13.32 2.74 -8.40
C GLN A 18 13.91 1.76 -9.41
N ASP A 19 14.97 2.14 -10.13
CA ASP A 19 15.64 1.24 -11.07
C ASP A 19 16.17 -0.03 -10.39
N LYS A 20 16.67 0.11 -9.17
CA LYS A 20 17.22 -1.01 -8.40
C LYS A 20 16.14 -1.87 -7.77
N ALA A 21 15.10 -1.27 -7.17
CA ALA A 21 14.10 -2.00 -6.41
C ALA A 21 12.97 -2.57 -7.27
N CYS A 22 12.52 -1.85 -8.31
CA CYS A 22 11.35 -2.23 -9.09
C CYS A 22 11.43 -3.65 -9.69
N PRO A 23 12.55 -4.11 -10.28
CA PRO A 23 12.64 -5.46 -10.82
C PRO A 23 12.41 -6.55 -9.76
N ASP A 24 13.10 -6.44 -8.62
CA ASP A 24 12.98 -7.43 -7.54
C ASP A 24 11.57 -7.41 -6.90
N VAL A 25 10.96 -6.23 -6.75
CA VAL A 25 9.58 -6.10 -6.25
C VAL A 25 8.56 -6.69 -7.23
N LEU A 26 8.77 -6.51 -8.56
CA LEU A 26 7.93 -7.12 -9.61
C LEU A 26 7.99 -8.64 -9.60
N GLU A 27 9.19 -9.20 -9.38
CA GLU A 27 9.41 -10.64 -9.26
C GLU A 27 8.91 -11.21 -7.93
N GLY A 28 8.58 -10.34 -6.96
CA GLY A 28 8.07 -10.73 -5.66
C GLY A 28 9.13 -11.26 -4.70
N LYS A 29 10.36 -10.80 -4.85
CA LYS A 29 11.44 -11.05 -3.90
C LYS A 29 11.33 -10.13 -2.69
N ASP A 30 11.98 -10.54 -1.60
CA ASP A 30 12.19 -9.69 -0.43
C ASP A 30 13.25 -8.62 -0.75
N VAL A 31 12.92 -7.36 -0.48
CA VAL A 31 13.77 -6.21 -0.81
C VAL A 31 13.95 -5.32 0.42
N LEU A 32 15.20 -5.05 0.77
CA LEU A 32 15.57 -4.04 1.76
C LEU A 32 16.08 -2.78 1.04
N VAL A 33 15.45 -1.64 1.30
CA VAL A 33 15.77 -0.37 0.63
C VAL A 33 16.32 0.64 1.63
N GLY A 34 17.65 0.72 1.75
CA GLY A 34 18.35 1.69 2.59
C GLY A 34 18.64 3.00 1.84
N THR A 35 17.77 4.00 1.96
CA THR A 35 18.02 5.36 1.42
C THR A 35 17.26 6.43 2.21
N TYR A 36 17.60 7.70 1.99
CA TYR A 36 17.01 8.86 2.65
C TYR A 36 15.60 9.20 2.12
N THR A 37 14.85 10.04 2.83
CA THR A 37 13.52 10.53 2.43
C THR A 37 13.59 11.37 1.16
N GLY A 38 12.52 11.41 0.36
CA GLY A 38 12.53 12.16 -0.91
C GLY A 38 13.32 11.52 -2.06
N SER A 39 13.93 10.34 -1.86
CA SER A 39 14.65 9.58 -2.89
C SER A 39 13.75 8.84 -3.89
N GLY A 40 12.42 8.87 -3.71
CA GLY A 40 11.46 8.19 -4.57
C GLY A 40 11.09 6.76 -4.14
N LYS A 41 11.43 6.36 -2.91
CA LYS A 41 11.10 5.04 -2.31
C LYS A 41 9.63 4.66 -2.46
N THR A 42 8.71 5.60 -2.25
CA THR A 42 7.27 5.33 -2.31
C THR A 42 6.84 4.78 -3.67
N LEU A 43 7.30 5.38 -4.77
CA LEU A 43 7.02 4.86 -6.11
C LEU A 43 7.81 3.58 -6.43
N ALA A 44 8.99 3.41 -5.80
CA ALA A 44 9.82 2.21 -5.96
C ALA A 44 9.12 0.93 -5.47
N PHE A 45 8.20 1.02 -4.49
CA PHE A 45 7.35 -0.11 -4.11
C PHE A 45 5.93 -0.02 -4.70
N LEU A 46 5.29 1.16 -4.75
CA LEU A 46 3.89 1.25 -5.20
C LEU A 46 3.70 0.90 -6.67
N ALA A 47 4.57 1.40 -7.56
CA ALA A 47 4.43 1.15 -9.00
C ALA A 47 4.56 -0.34 -9.36
N PRO A 48 5.60 -1.07 -8.93
CA PRO A 48 5.70 -2.49 -9.23
C PRO A 48 4.61 -3.32 -8.53
N LEU A 49 4.20 -2.98 -7.30
CA LEU A 49 3.11 -3.69 -6.61
C LEU A 49 1.75 -3.48 -7.31
N ALA A 50 1.46 -2.26 -7.78
CA ALA A 50 0.27 -1.99 -8.57
C ALA A 50 0.27 -2.79 -9.88
N GLN A 51 1.43 -2.85 -10.56
CA GLN A 51 1.57 -3.66 -11.77
C GLN A 51 1.35 -5.16 -11.50
N ARG A 52 1.83 -5.69 -10.37
CA ARG A 52 1.58 -7.09 -9.98
C ARG A 52 0.10 -7.36 -9.76
N ILE A 53 -0.62 -6.47 -9.08
CA ILE A 53 -2.07 -6.61 -8.91
C ILE A 53 -2.78 -6.63 -10.26
N LEU A 54 -2.39 -5.77 -11.20
CA LEU A 54 -2.98 -5.75 -12.56
C LEU A 54 -2.67 -7.01 -13.37
N ASN A 55 -1.52 -7.64 -13.13
CA ASN A 55 -1.11 -8.86 -13.83
C ASN A 55 -1.77 -10.14 -13.26
N ASP A 56 -2.13 -10.14 -11.97
CA ASP A 56 -2.76 -11.28 -11.28
C ASP A 56 -4.31 -11.24 -11.37
N ASP A 57 -4.83 -11.28 -12.59
CA ASP A 57 -6.26 -11.17 -12.94
C ASP A 57 -6.96 -9.87 -12.48
N GLY A 58 -6.20 -8.93 -11.92
CA GLY A 58 -6.72 -7.66 -11.42
C GLY A 58 -7.35 -7.72 -10.02
N PRO A 59 -7.90 -6.59 -9.55
CA PRO A 59 -8.52 -6.50 -8.23
C PRO A 59 -9.86 -7.24 -8.19
N ASP A 60 -9.97 -8.22 -7.29
CA ASP A 60 -11.16 -9.04 -7.03
C ASP A 60 -11.89 -8.66 -5.73
N GLY A 61 -11.56 -7.48 -5.18
CA GLY A 61 -12.04 -7.00 -3.89
C GLY A 61 -11.37 -7.67 -2.68
N SER A 62 -10.30 -8.44 -2.88
CA SER A 62 -9.44 -8.90 -1.80
C SER A 62 -8.30 -7.91 -1.53
N LEU A 63 -7.82 -7.93 -0.28
CA LEU A 63 -6.64 -7.18 0.12
C LEU A 63 -5.38 -7.89 -0.37
N ARG A 64 -4.60 -7.21 -1.23
CA ARG A 64 -3.39 -7.75 -1.87
C ARG A 64 -2.10 -7.18 -1.28
N VAL A 65 -2.12 -5.91 -0.84
CA VAL A 65 -0.93 -5.21 -0.32
C VAL A 65 -1.26 -4.51 0.99
N LEU A 66 -0.39 -4.70 1.99
CA LEU A 66 -0.36 -3.90 3.22
C LEU A 66 0.87 -2.99 3.20
N VAL A 67 0.66 -1.70 3.43
CA VAL A 67 1.74 -0.74 3.66
C VAL A 67 1.61 -0.20 5.07
N VAL A 68 2.63 -0.43 5.88
CA VAL A 68 2.71 0.06 7.25
C VAL A 68 3.69 1.24 7.25
N ALA A 69 3.30 2.34 7.89
CA ALA A 69 4.13 3.51 8.12
C ALA A 69 4.06 3.92 9.60
N PRO A 70 5.14 4.43 10.22
CA PRO A 70 5.20 4.72 11.66
C PRO A 70 4.19 5.77 12.12
N GLY A 71 3.81 6.72 11.25
CA GLY A 71 2.98 7.86 11.58
C GLY A 71 1.76 8.06 10.67
N ARG A 72 0.79 8.85 11.14
CA ARG A 72 -0.43 9.18 10.38
C ARG A 72 -0.10 10.06 9.18
N GLU A 73 0.86 10.95 9.35
CA GLU A 73 1.34 11.92 8.39
C GLU A 73 1.99 11.19 7.21
N LEU A 74 2.92 10.28 7.49
CA LEU A 74 3.58 9.49 6.44
C LEU A 74 2.58 8.56 5.72
N ALA A 75 1.69 7.87 6.45
CA ALA A 75 0.63 7.08 5.83
C ALA A 75 -0.26 7.93 4.89
N SER A 76 -0.57 9.17 5.29
CA SER A 76 -1.37 10.10 4.49
C SER A 76 -0.63 10.58 3.24
N GLN A 77 0.69 10.77 3.32
CA GLN A 77 1.52 11.08 2.15
C GLN A 77 1.56 9.90 1.17
N ILE A 78 1.79 8.68 1.66
CA ILE A 78 1.84 7.47 0.83
C ILE A 78 0.50 7.25 0.11
N ILE A 79 -0.66 7.41 0.78
CA ILE A 79 -1.94 7.23 0.09
C ILE A 79 -2.20 8.31 -0.96
N SER A 80 -1.69 9.54 -0.76
CA SER A 80 -1.80 10.60 -1.76
C SER A 80 -1.09 10.18 -3.06
N VAL A 81 0.16 9.72 -2.92
CA VAL A 81 0.95 9.17 -4.03
C VAL A 81 0.23 7.97 -4.67
N ALA A 82 -0.30 7.05 -3.87
CA ALA A 82 -1.03 5.88 -4.36
C ALA A 82 -2.27 6.29 -5.17
N ARG A 83 -3.05 7.29 -4.72
CA ARG A 83 -4.23 7.76 -5.45
C ARG A 83 -3.88 8.34 -6.81
N SER A 84 -2.84 9.16 -6.89
CA SER A 84 -2.36 9.71 -8.16
C SER A 84 -1.85 8.61 -9.09
N LEU A 85 -1.07 7.67 -8.56
CA LEU A 85 -0.54 6.54 -9.34
C LEU A 85 -1.66 5.65 -9.89
N LEU A 86 -2.72 5.42 -9.11
CA LEU A 86 -3.80 4.48 -9.43
C LEU A 86 -4.97 5.12 -10.17
N GLU A 87 -4.90 6.40 -10.52
CA GLU A 87 -5.97 7.11 -11.19
C GLU A 87 -6.42 6.40 -12.49
N GLY A 88 -7.73 6.19 -12.63
CA GLY A 88 -8.30 5.49 -13.80
C GLY A 88 -8.04 3.98 -13.84
N THR A 89 -7.36 3.40 -12.84
CA THR A 89 -7.24 1.94 -12.70
C THR A 89 -8.40 1.37 -11.88
N SER A 90 -8.58 0.05 -11.91
CA SER A 90 -9.54 -0.67 -11.06
C SER A 90 -9.05 -0.86 -9.61
N ILE A 91 -7.78 -0.56 -9.32
CA ILE A 91 -7.18 -0.76 -8.00
C ILE A 91 -7.68 0.32 -7.04
N THR A 92 -8.18 -0.09 -5.88
CA THR A 92 -8.62 0.82 -4.83
C THR A 92 -7.67 0.79 -3.64
N THR A 93 -7.50 1.95 -3.00
CA THR A 93 -6.65 2.13 -1.82
C THR A 93 -7.38 2.86 -0.70
N MET A 94 -7.10 2.51 0.56
CA MET A 94 -7.72 3.09 1.75
C MET A 94 -6.70 3.31 2.87
N LEU A 95 -7.01 4.27 3.75
CA LEU A 95 -6.25 4.51 4.98
C LEU A 95 -6.79 3.69 6.15
N ALA A 96 -5.87 3.15 6.93
CA ALA A 96 -6.07 2.51 8.22
C ALA A 96 -5.24 3.23 9.29
N ILE A 97 -5.71 4.39 9.75
CA ILE A 97 -5.02 5.21 10.75
C ILE A 97 -5.96 5.62 11.89
N GLY A 98 -5.38 6.01 13.03
CA GLY A 98 -6.09 6.64 14.14
C GLY A 98 -6.82 7.94 13.75
N GLY A 99 -7.66 8.46 14.66
CA GLY A 99 -8.45 9.68 14.45
C GLY A 99 -9.80 9.49 13.77
N THR A 100 -10.10 8.28 13.27
CA THR A 100 -11.46 7.81 13.02
C THR A 100 -11.75 6.61 13.92
N THR A 101 -13.02 6.44 14.32
CA THR A 101 -13.41 5.28 15.13
C THR A 101 -13.15 3.99 14.36
N PHE A 102 -12.75 2.94 15.07
CA PHE A 102 -12.47 1.64 14.48
C PHE A 102 -13.64 1.13 13.63
N GLY A 103 -14.87 1.19 14.17
CA GLY A 103 -16.08 0.74 13.48
C GLY A 103 -16.31 1.46 12.15
N ARG A 104 -16.15 2.79 12.12
CA ARG A 104 -16.32 3.58 10.89
C ARG A 104 -15.23 3.25 9.86
N ASN A 105 -13.98 3.11 10.29
CA ASN A 105 -12.89 2.76 9.39
C ASN A 105 -13.08 1.36 8.79
N LEU A 106 -13.48 0.38 9.62
CA LEU A 106 -13.79 -0.98 9.20
C LEU A 106 -14.95 -1.03 8.20
N GLU A 107 -16.03 -0.29 8.47
CA GLU A 107 -17.18 -0.20 7.56
C GLU A 107 -16.76 0.34 6.19
N GLN A 108 -15.97 1.42 6.17
CA GLN A 108 -15.46 2.00 4.92
C GLN A 108 -14.56 1.02 4.16
N ILE A 109 -13.69 0.30 4.85
CA ILE A 109 -12.82 -0.72 4.24
C ILE A 109 -13.68 -1.85 3.63
N ARG A 110 -14.67 -2.36 4.36
CA ARG A 110 -15.58 -3.42 3.86
C ARG A 110 -16.41 -2.97 2.66
N LYS A 111 -16.84 -1.71 2.65
CA LYS A 111 -17.61 -1.12 1.55
C LYS A 111 -16.75 -0.91 0.31
N ARG A 112 -15.53 -0.40 0.47
CA ARG A 112 -14.63 -0.05 -0.65
C ARG A 112 -13.82 -1.23 -1.18
N LYS A 113 -13.59 -2.26 -0.35
CA LYS A 113 -12.80 -3.46 -0.68
C LYS A 113 -11.43 -3.11 -1.30
N PRO A 114 -10.57 -2.36 -0.58
CA PRO A 114 -9.29 -1.92 -1.10
C PRO A 114 -8.35 -3.10 -1.39
N SER A 115 -7.67 -3.05 -2.54
CA SER A 115 -6.57 -3.97 -2.84
C SER A 115 -5.28 -3.56 -2.14
N ILE A 116 -5.12 -2.27 -1.83
CA ILE A 116 -4.00 -1.74 -1.07
C ILE A 116 -4.52 -1.04 0.19
N LEU A 117 -4.04 -1.46 1.36
CA LEU A 117 -4.36 -0.79 2.62
C LEU A 117 -3.09 -0.19 3.21
N ILE A 118 -3.14 1.12 3.47
CA ILE A 118 -2.00 1.91 3.97
C ILE A 118 -2.35 2.40 5.38
N GLY A 119 -1.50 2.20 6.37
CA GLY A 119 -1.87 2.50 7.74
C GLY A 119 -0.74 2.52 8.75
N THR A 120 -1.09 2.81 10.00
CA THR A 120 -0.16 2.74 11.12
C THR A 120 -0.16 1.35 11.76
N PRO A 121 0.93 0.94 12.45
CA PRO A 121 1.05 -0.39 13.04
C PRO A 121 -0.15 -0.78 13.90
N GLY A 122 -0.52 0.08 14.85
CA GLY A 122 -1.61 -0.19 15.79
C GLY A 122 -2.95 -0.44 15.09
N ARG A 123 -3.35 0.42 14.13
CA ARG A 123 -4.63 0.26 13.44
C ARG A 123 -4.63 -0.94 12.48
N ILE A 124 -3.52 -1.21 11.80
CA ILE A 124 -3.39 -2.43 10.97
C ILE A 124 -3.49 -3.68 11.85
N ALA A 125 -2.82 -3.71 13.00
CA ALA A 125 -2.90 -4.82 13.94
C ALA A 125 -4.34 -5.04 14.44
N GLU A 126 -5.05 -3.99 14.85
CA GLU A 126 -6.46 -4.08 15.24
C GLU A 126 -7.35 -4.69 14.13
N LEU A 127 -7.10 -4.32 12.87
CA LEU A 127 -7.89 -4.76 11.72
C LEU A 127 -7.55 -6.19 11.28
N VAL A 128 -6.28 -6.58 11.31
CA VAL A 128 -5.77 -7.82 10.72
C VAL A 128 -5.56 -8.92 11.75
N VAL A 129 -5.03 -8.57 12.93
CA VAL A 129 -4.74 -9.52 14.01
C VAL A 129 -5.93 -9.59 14.99
N GLY A 130 -6.52 -8.44 15.31
CA GLY A 130 -7.61 -8.32 16.27
C GLY A 130 -7.17 -7.59 17.55
N GLN A 131 -8.15 -7.23 18.38
CA GLN A 131 -7.89 -6.61 19.69
C GLN A 131 -7.79 -7.67 20.79
N PRO A 132 -7.22 -7.33 21.97
CA PRO A 132 -7.26 -8.23 23.13
C PRO A 132 -8.69 -8.72 23.41
N GLY A 133 -8.88 -10.04 23.44
CA GLY A 133 -10.19 -10.69 23.58
C GLY A 133 -10.85 -11.11 22.26
N ASP A 134 -10.35 -10.65 21.11
CA ASP A 134 -10.76 -11.18 19.82
C ASP A 134 -10.11 -12.53 19.52
N ARG A 135 -10.86 -13.41 18.85
CA ARG A 135 -10.31 -14.67 18.31
C ARG A 135 -9.53 -14.47 17.02
N THR A 136 -9.93 -13.49 16.20
CA THR A 136 -9.33 -13.19 14.89
C THR A 136 -9.51 -11.72 14.55
N GLY A 137 -8.70 -11.23 13.61
CA GLY A 137 -8.90 -9.93 12.98
C GLY A 137 -10.22 -9.80 12.21
N ARG A 138 -10.50 -8.59 11.75
CA ARG A 138 -11.73 -8.23 11.02
C ARG A 138 -11.56 -8.23 9.52
N LEU A 139 -10.33 -8.27 9.02
CA LEU A 139 -9.98 -8.33 7.60
C LEU A 139 -9.36 -9.69 7.24
N LYS A 140 -9.69 -10.15 6.03
CA LYS A 140 -9.15 -11.36 5.42
C LYS A 140 -7.83 -11.05 4.72
N THR A 141 -6.78 -11.81 5.02
CA THR A 141 -5.43 -11.64 4.45
C THR A 141 -4.95 -12.84 3.64
N GLN A 142 -5.83 -13.80 3.32
CA GLN A 142 -5.46 -15.02 2.58
C GLN A 142 -4.88 -14.75 1.17
N LYS A 143 -5.24 -13.61 0.56
CA LYS A 143 -4.73 -13.19 -0.76
C LYS A 143 -3.66 -12.09 -0.67
N LEU A 144 -3.13 -11.84 0.52
CA LEU A 144 -2.05 -10.87 0.71
C LEU A 144 -0.79 -11.37 -0.01
N GLN A 145 -0.26 -10.55 -0.90
CA GLN A 145 0.92 -10.84 -1.72
C GLN A 145 2.16 -10.10 -1.24
N SER A 146 1.98 -8.97 -0.55
CA SER A 146 3.10 -8.13 -0.13
C SER A 146 2.79 -7.33 1.12
N LEU A 147 3.81 -7.19 1.96
CA LEU A 147 3.87 -6.31 3.12
C LEU A 147 5.02 -5.32 2.90
N VAL A 148 4.74 -4.04 3.02
CA VAL A 148 5.73 -2.96 2.97
C VAL A 148 5.82 -2.34 4.35
N LEU A 149 7.04 -2.23 4.87
CA LEU A 149 7.36 -1.51 6.10
C LEU A 149 8.19 -0.29 5.70
N ASP A 150 7.59 0.90 5.76
CA ASP A 150 8.28 2.16 5.42
C ASP A 150 8.67 2.90 6.70
N GLU A 151 9.92 3.38 6.77
CA GLU A 151 10.51 4.04 7.94
C GLU A 151 10.38 3.23 9.25
N PHE A 152 10.76 1.94 9.20
CA PHE A 152 10.95 1.09 10.38
C PHE A 152 12.45 0.93 10.63
N ASP A 153 12.92 1.54 11.70
CA ASP A 153 14.25 1.38 12.29
C ASP A 153 14.27 0.38 13.46
#